data_AF-A0A852SPL8-F1
#
_entry.id   AF-A0A852SPL8-F1
#
_cell.length_a   1.000
_cell.length_b   1.000
_cell.length_c   1.000
_cell.angle_alpha   90.00
_cell.angle_beta   90.00
_cell.angle_gamma   90.00
#
_symmetry.space_group_name_H-M   'P 1'
#
loop_
_entity.id
_entity.type
_entity.pdbx_description
1 polymer ?
#
loop_
_entity_poly.entity_id
_entity_poly.type
_entity_poly.pdbx_seq_one_letter_code
_entity_poly.pdbx_strand_id
1 'polypeptide(L)'
;MEWWNGLVRWFSSADGEYVVSNLVLPAAAIIVAGLLAAWIAHSSVKRLLAKHDRELKISAIAALIDAAEQASVWNSLTPQEQILSDRASGQADIQVRLLPIKGSDVAANWAAHCLAEMKRESATFGYRIEPAVIEFRDRLIEWQQRPARSKRLFQADLERWAAADSTKESELASKQDEWVAQQHHEQFARPDAAQGRPEQRSAASNSAPTASARPDYTDVPTQATPIMPSSPLAPTHEPRPIVQQVASGTGTRGMAPRKPIAAGPRGAASPLGTLENTVDPGDDARASGDVPPPVHAFPPRAGSTD
;
A
#
# COMPACT_ATOMS: atom_id res chain seq x y z
N MET A 1 -48.24 34.69 39.30
CA MET A 1 -48.07 33.88 40.52
C MET A 1 -49.22 32.88 40.69
N GLU A 2 -50.48 33.27 40.46
CA GLU A 2 -51.64 32.39 40.71
C GLU A 2 -51.71 31.15 39.81
N TRP A 3 -51.30 31.23 38.54
CA TRP A 3 -51.31 30.08 37.63
C TRP A 3 -50.37 28.95 38.09
N TRP A 4 -49.21 29.30 38.64
CA TRP A 4 -48.23 28.37 39.19
C TRP A 4 -48.78 27.66 40.43
N ASN A 5 -49.39 28.42 41.35
CA ASN A 5 -50.04 27.84 42.53
C ASN A 5 -51.23 26.95 42.16
N GLY A 6 -51.99 27.29 41.11
CA GLY A 6 -53.05 26.45 40.56
C GLY A 6 -52.53 25.11 40.02
N LEU A 7 -51.42 25.13 39.28
CA LEU A 7 -50.76 23.94 38.76
C LEU A 7 -50.25 23.02 39.88
N VAL A 8 -49.56 23.58 40.88
CA VAL A 8 -49.02 22.82 42.02
C VAL A 8 -50.16 22.23 42.84
N ARG A 9 -51.25 22.98 43.08
CA ARG A 9 -52.43 22.48 43.79
C ARG A 9 -53.13 21.34 43.05
N TRP A 10 -53.24 21.45 41.72
CA TRP A 10 -53.81 20.38 40.91
C TRP A 10 -52.92 19.13 40.93
N PHE A 11 -51.59 19.29 40.83
CA PHE A 11 -50.65 18.17 40.89
C PHE A 11 -50.71 17.41 42.23
N SER A 12 -51.00 18.12 43.34
CA SER A 12 -51.23 17.54 44.67
C SER A 12 -52.68 17.09 44.94
N SER A 13 -53.58 17.19 43.96
CA SER A 13 -54.96 16.72 44.07
C SER A 13 -55.07 15.24 43.66
N ALA A 14 -56.08 14.51 44.15
CA ALA A 14 -56.26 13.08 43.88
C ALA A 14 -56.37 12.75 42.37
N ASP A 15 -57.01 13.61 41.59
CA ASP A 15 -57.12 13.45 40.14
C ASP A 15 -55.78 13.70 39.42
N GLY A 16 -55.00 14.69 39.89
CA GLY A 16 -53.67 14.98 39.37
C GLY A 16 -52.68 13.85 39.67
N GLU A 17 -52.71 13.32 40.89
CA GLU A 17 -51.85 12.20 41.32
C GLU A 17 -52.11 10.94 40.47
N TYR A 18 -53.37 10.63 40.18
CA TYR A 18 -53.74 9.49 39.32
C TYR A 18 -53.22 9.65 37.89
N VAL A 19 -53.43 10.81 37.26
CA VAL A 19 -52.98 11.07 35.88
C VAL A 19 -51.47 11.06 35.77
N VAL A 20 -50.78 11.67 36.73
CA VAL A 20 -49.31 11.72 36.74
C VAL A 20 -48.74 10.32 36.91
N SER A 21 -49.26 9.54 37.86
CA SER A 21 -48.71 8.22 38.18
C SER A 21 -49.02 7.17 37.11
N ASN A 22 -50.25 7.14 36.58
CA ASN A 22 -50.67 6.09 35.63
C ASN A 22 -50.38 6.43 34.17
N LEU A 23 -50.20 7.70 33.80
CA LEU A 23 -50.02 8.09 32.40
C LEU A 23 -48.71 8.83 32.16
N VAL A 24 -48.43 9.89 32.92
CA VAL A 24 -47.26 10.75 32.66
C VAL A 24 -45.95 10.05 33.01
N LEU A 25 -45.89 9.42 34.19
CA LEU A 25 -44.69 8.73 34.66
C LEU A 25 -44.27 7.57 33.74
N PRO A 26 -45.16 6.64 33.32
CA PRO A 26 -44.77 5.60 32.38
C PRO A 26 -44.42 6.16 31.00
N ALA A 27 -45.14 7.18 30.50
CA ALA A 27 -44.80 7.82 29.22
C ALA A 27 -43.41 8.47 29.27
N ALA A 28 -43.10 9.21 30.34
CA ALA A 28 -41.79 9.81 30.56
C ALA A 28 -40.69 8.73 30.68
N ALA A 29 -40.96 7.65 31.40
CA ALA A 29 -40.03 6.52 31.52
C ALA A 29 -39.72 5.89 30.16
N ILE A 30 -40.72 5.69 29.30
CA ILE A 30 -40.53 5.16 27.95
C ILE A 30 -39.69 6.12 27.10
N ILE A 31 -39.95 7.43 27.18
CA ILE A 31 -39.18 8.44 26.44
C ILE A 31 -37.73 8.45 26.90
N VAL A 32 -37.48 8.49 28.21
CA VAL A 32 -36.13 8.50 28.78
C VAL A 32 -35.39 7.20 28.45
N ALA A 33 -36.06 6.04 28.56
CA ALA A 33 -35.49 4.75 28.17
C ALA A 33 -35.13 4.73 26.67
N GLY A 34 -36.00 5.26 25.81
CA GLY A 34 -35.74 5.38 24.37
C GLY A 34 -34.56 6.29 24.05
N LEU A 35 -34.46 7.45 24.72
CA LEU A 35 -33.33 8.37 24.54
C LEU A 35 -32.01 7.77 25.01
N LEU A 36 -32.00 7.10 26.17
CA LEU A 36 -30.82 6.40 26.68
C LEU A 36 -30.38 5.27 25.75
N ALA A 37 -31.34 4.45 25.29
CA ALA A 37 -31.06 3.38 24.33
C ALA A 37 -30.48 3.93 23.03
N ALA A 38 -31.07 5.01 22.48
CA ALA A 38 -30.57 5.66 21.27
C ALA A 38 -29.15 6.21 21.46
N TRP A 39 -28.85 6.79 22.61
CA TRP A 39 -27.53 7.36 22.88
C TRP A 39 -26.43 6.30 23.03
N ILE A 40 -26.75 5.18 23.70
CA ILE A 40 -25.86 4.02 23.80
C ILE A 40 -25.63 3.39 22.42
N ALA A 41 -26.68 3.23 21.62
CA ALA A 41 -26.56 2.70 20.26
C ALA A 41 -25.68 3.61 19.39
N HIS A 42 -25.93 4.92 19.41
CA HIS A 42 -25.17 5.87 18.60
C HIS A 42 -23.69 5.94 19.00
N SER A 43 -23.39 5.93 20.30
CA SER A 43 -22.00 5.92 20.79
C SER A 43 -21.27 4.62 20.42
N SER A 44 -21.96 3.49 20.45
CA SER A 44 -21.41 2.18 20.06
C SER A 44 -21.08 2.15 18.57
N VAL A 45 -21.99 2.61 17.70
CA VAL A 45 -21.77 2.70 16.25
C VAL A 45 -20.59 3.62 15.94
N LYS A 46 -20.54 4.81 16.56
CA LYS A 46 -19.43 5.75 16.37
C LYS A 46 -18.09 5.15 16.77
N ARG A 47 -18.05 4.44 17.90
CA ARG A 47 -16.83 3.75 18.37
C ARG A 47 -16.42 2.61 17.44
N LEU A 48 -17.38 1.87 16.90
CA LEU A 48 -17.12 0.78 15.96
C LEU A 48 -16.55 1.33 14.64
N LEU A 49 -17.13 2.39 14.09
CA LEU A 49 -16.60 3.07 12.89
C LEU A 49 -15.17 3.58 13.12
N ALA A 50 -14.92 4.24 14.26
CA ALA A 50 -13.57 4.72 14.58
C ALA A 50 -12.54 3.59 14.70
N LYS A 51 -12.93 2.39 15.17
CA LYS A 51 -12.07 1.21 15.19
C LYS A 51 -11.79 0.70 13.77
N HIS A 52 -12.83 0.52 12.95
CA HIS A 52 -12.68 0.09 11.56
C HIS A 52 -11.82 1.07 10.74
N ASP A 53 -12.02 2.38 10.90
CA ASP A 53 -11.18 3.39 10.25
C ASP A 53 -9.71 3.26 10.65
N ARG A 54 -9.43 2.94 11.92
CA ARG A 54 -8.05 2.72 12.39
C ARG A 54 -7.47 1.43 11.81
N GLU A 55 -8.24 0.36 11.76
CA GLU A 55 -7.85 -0.94 11.19
C GLU A 55 -7.58 -0.83 9.67
N LEU A 56 -8.43 -0.14 8.92
CA LEU A 56 -8.23 0.12 7.48
C LEU A 56 -6.94 0.89 7.23
N LYS A 57 -6.62 1.89 8.06
CA LYS A 57 -5.38 2.66 7.94
C LYS A 57 -4.15 1.81 8.23
N ILE A 58 -4.19 1.02 9.30
CA ILE A 58 -3.06 0.15 9.67
C ILE A 58 -2.85 -0.93 8.61
N SER A 59 -3.92 -1.57 8.12
CA SER A 59 -3.83 -2.61 7.10
C SER A 59 -3.31 -2.07 5.76
N ALA A 60 -3.78 -0.91 5.30
CA ALA A 60 -3.29 -0.29 4.08
C ALA A 60 -1.80 0.09 4.17
N ILE A 61 -1.36 0.64 5.31
CA ILE A 61 0.06 0.96 5.53
C ILE A 61 0.90 -0.32 5.61
N ALA A 62 0.43 -1.34 6.31
CA ALA A 62 1.11 -2.64 6.38
C ALA A 62 1.24 -3.29 5.00
N ALA A 63 0.20 -3.21 4.16
CA ALA A 63 0.24 -3.70 2.79
C ALA A 63 1.26 -2.95 1.91
N LEU A 64 1.42 -1.64 2.10
CA LEU A 64 2.48 -0.87 1.42
C LEU A 64 3.88 -1.28 1.89
N ILE A 65 4.05 -1.51 3.20
CA ILE A 65 5.35 -1.92 3.76
C ILE A 65 5.72 -3.33 3.27
N ASP A 66 4.78 -4.26 3.26
CA ASP A 66 4.96 -5.60 2.68
C ASP A 66 5.32 -5.51 1.18
N ALA A 67 4.66 -4.64 0.43
CA ALA A 67 5.02 -4.37 -0.97
C ALA A 67 6.44 -3.79 -1.11
N ALA A 68 6.91 -2.97 -0.16
CA ALA A 68 8.27 -2.43 -0.14
C ALA A 68 9.32 -3.50 0.16
N GLU A 69 9.03 -4.42 1.07
CA GLU A 69 9.89 -5.58 1.34
C GLU A 69 9.99 -6.49 0.11
N GLN A 70 8.90 -6.72 -0.63
CA GLN A 70 8.98 -7.51 -1.87
C GLN A 70 9.69 -6.74 -3.00
N ALA A 71 9.52 -5.42 -3.07
CA ALA A 71 10.23 -4.56 -4.01
C ALA A 71 11.75 -4.56 -3.78
N SER A 72 12.20 -4.64 -2.52
CA SER A 72 13.63 -4.62 -2.19
C SER A 72 14.39 -5.87 -2.67
N VAL A 73 13.71 -7.01 -2.72
CA VAL A 73 14.26 -8.30 -3.18
C VAL A 73 13.76 -8.69 -4.57
N TRP A 74 13.17 -7.75 -5.32
CA TRP A 74 12.48 -8.01 -6.58
C TRP A 74 13.28 -8.87 -7.59
N ASN A 75 14.56 -8.57 -7.78
CA ASN A 75 15.43 -9.30 -8.71
C ASN A 75 15.75 -10.75 -8.28
N SER A 76 15.49 -11.10 -7.02
CA SER A 76 15.65 -12.45 -6.48
C SER A 76 14.38 -13.30 -6.57
N LEU A 77 13.23 -12.66 -6.79
CA LEU A 77 11.94 -13.33 -6.95
C LEU A 77 11.86 -14.02 -8.31
N THR A 78 11.19 -15.17 -8.36
CA THR A 78 10.88 -15.83 -9.63
C THR A 78 9.88 -15.00 -10.45
N PRO A 79 9.80 -15.18 -11.78
CA PRO A 79 8.86 -14.41 -12.62
C PRO A 79 7.39 -14.53 -12.20
N GLN A 80 6.98 -15.66 -11.62
CA GLN A 80 5.62 -15.84 -11.10
C GLN A 80 5.39 -15.04 -9.81
N GLU A 81 6.36 -15.04 -8.90
CA GLU A 81 6.30 -14.25 -7.67
C GLU A 81 6.32 -12.74 -7.95
N GLN A 82 7.06 -12.32 -8.97
CA GLN A 82 7.06 -10.93 -9.45
C GLN A 82 5.64 -10.47 -9.84
N ILE A 83 4.92 -11.25 -10.64
CA ILE A 83 3.54 -10.88 -11.04
C ILE A 83 2.60 -10.78 -9.82
N LEU A 84 2.74 -11.69 -8.86
CA LEU A 84 1.95 -11.64 -7.62
C LEU A 84 2.30 -10.42 -6.77
N SER A 85 3.58 -10.08 -6.68
CA SER A 85 4.08 -8.91 -5.97
C SER A 85 3.61 -7.60 -6.61
N ASP A 86 3.62 -7.51 -7.95
CA ASP A 86 3.05 -6.36 -8.67
C ASP A 86 1.55 -6.20 -8.42
N ARG A 87 0.80 -7.31 -8.41
CA ARG A 87 -0.63 -7.26 -8.06
C ARG A 87 -0.82 -6.81 -6.60
N ALA A 88 -0.02 -7.32 -5.67
CA ALA A 88 -0.09 -6.93 -4.26
C ALA A 88 0.23 -5.44 -4.07
N SER A 89 1.28 -4.93 -4.72
CA SER A 89 1.63 -3.51 -4.76
C SER A 89 0.48 -2.66 -5.32
N GLY A 90 -0.12 -3.07 -6.44
CA GLY A 90 -1.28 -2.38 -7.02
C GLY A 90 -2.50 -2.37 -6.10
N GLN A 91 -2.78 -3.47 -5.38
CA GLN A 91 -3.85 -3.50 -4.38
C GLN A 91 -3.57 -2.59 -3.19
N ALA A 92 -2.32 -2.56 -2.70
CA ALA A 92 -1.90 -1.68 -1.62
C ALA A 92 -2.05 -0.19 -2.01
N ASP A 93 -1.64 0.20 -3.22
CA ASP A 93 -1.82 1.57 -3.74
C ASP A 93 -3.30 1.98 -3.77
N ILE A 94 -4.17 1.11 -4.30
CA ILE A 94 -5.61 1.37 -4.33
C ILE A 94 -6.18 1.55 -2.92
N GLN A 95 -5.81 0.67 -1.98
CA GLN A 95 -6.27 0.77 -0.58
C GLN A 95 -5.87 2.11 0.03
N VAL A 96 -4.64 2.57 -0.21
CA VAL A 96 -4.13 3.85 0.30
C VAL A 96 -4.90 5.02 -0.27
N ARG A 97 -5.18 5.03 -1.58
CA ARG A 97 -5.97 6.10 -2.23
C ARG A 97 -7.39 6.21 -1.68
N LEU A 98 -7.97 5.07 -1.30
CA LEU A 98 -9.33 5.01 -0.74
C LEU A 98 -9.39 5.39 0.76
N LEU A 99 -8.25 5.60 1.43
CA LEU A 99 -8.25 5.96 2.85
C LEU A 99 -8.83 7.36 3.06
N PRO A 100 -9.66 7.56 4.12
CA PRO A 100 -10.14 8.88 4.51
C PRO A 100 -9.06 9.66 5.29
N ILE A 101 -7.88 9.88 4.67
CA ILE A 101 -6.77 10.66 5.20
C ILE A 101 -6.43 11.79 4.24
N LYS A 102 -6.13 12.97 4.80
CA LYS A 102 -5.65 14.11 4.01
C LYS A 102 -4.35 13.77 3.28
N GLY A 103 -4.37 13.93 1.96
CA GLY A 103 -3.18 13.70 1.13
C GLY A 103 -2.91 12.24 0.80
N SER A 104 -3.91 11.35 0.91
CA SER A 104 -3.78 9.95 0.50
C SER A 104 -3.26 9.78 -0.92
N ASP A 105 -3.77 10.55 -1.88
CA ASP A 105 -3.31 10.46 -3.26
C ASP A 105 -1.83 10.85 -3.42
N VAL A 106 -1.39 11.86 -2.68
CA VAL A 106 0.00 12.33 -2.69
C VAL A 106 0.91 11.28 -2.05
N ALA A 107 0.49 10.69 -0.93
CA ALA A 107 1.21 9.60 -0.28
C ALA A 107 1.30 8.35 -1.18
N ALA A 108 0.22 8.02 -1.89
CA ALA A 108 0.18 6.93 -2.85
C ALA A 108 1.14 7.16 -4.03
N ASN A 109 1.14 8.36 -4.63
CA ASN A 109 2.08 8.71 -5.70
C ASN A 109 3.54 8.68 -5.23
N TRP A 110 3.81 9.21 -4.03
CA TRP A 110 5.12 9.17 -3.40
C TRP A 110 5.56 7.72 -3.15
N ALA A 111 4.67 6.89 -2.62
CA ALA A 111 4.96 5.48 -2.37
C ALA A 111 5.20 4.69 -3.65
N ALA A 112 4.42 4.93 -4.71
CA ALA A 112 4.62 4.31 -6.01
C ALA A 112 6.01 4.64 -6.57
N HIS A 113 6.48 5.88 -6.42
CA HIS A 113 7.84 6.25 -6.83
C HIS A 113 8.90 5.54 -5.97
N CYS A 114 8.76 5.53 -4.63
CA CYS A 114 9.69 4.81 -3.75
C CYS A 114 9.77 3.31 -4.09
N LEU A 115 8.63 2.66 -4.33
CA LEU A 115 8.59 1.24 -4.71
C LEU A 115 9.29 1.01 -6.05
N ALA A 116 9.07 1.88 -7.04
CA ALA A 116 9.76 1.80 -8.33
C ALA A 116 11.28 1.95 -8.19
N GLU A 117 11.74 2.89 -7.35
CA GLU A 117 13.15 3.09 -7.06
C GLU A 117 13.75 1.87 -6.33
N MET A 118 13.07 1.33 -5.31
CA MET A 118 13.50 0.09 -4.63
C MET A 118 13.61 -1.09 -5.58
N LYS A 119 12.61 -1.27 -6.46
CA LYS A 119 12.65 -2.32 -7.51
C LYS A 119 13.85 -2.14 -8.42
N ARG A 120 14.14 -0.91 -8.86
CA ARG A 120 15.30 -0.61 -9.71
C ARG A 120 16.62 -0.88 -8.98
N GLU A 121 16.71 -0.51 -7.71
CA GLU A 121 17.93 -0.67 -6.91
C GLU A 121 18.16 -2.10 -6.43
N SER A 122 17.12 -2.94 -6.38
CA SER A 122 17.18 -4.37 -5.99
C SER A 122 18.21 -5.19 -6.78
N ALA A 123 18.44 -4.82 -8.04
CA ALA A 123 19.40 -5.52 -8.89
C ALA A 123 20.86 -5.15 -8.60
N THR A 124 21.12 -3.97 -8.01
CA THR A 124 22.47 -3.39 -7.97
C THR A 124 22.97 -3.08 -6.55
N PHE A 125 22.08 -2.75 -5.60
CA PHE A 125 22.47 -2.16 -4.32
C PHE A 125 21.78 -2.78 -3.10
N GLY A 126 21.81 -4.10 -2.95
CA GLY A 126 21.17 -4.82 -1.82
C GLY A 126 21.44 -4.23 -0.43
N TYR A 127 22.66 -3.72 -0.16
CA TYR A 127 23.01 -3.14 1.15
C TYR A 127 22.38 -1.77 1.44
N ARG A 128 21.94 -1.02 0.42
CA ARG A 128 21.32 0.31 0.60
C ARG A 128 19.81 0.25 0.73
N ILE A 129 19.20 -0.84 0.30
CA ILE A 129 17.75 -0.94 0.22
C ILE A 129 17.14 -1.17 1.61
N GLU A 130 17.80 -1.93 2.48
CA GLU A 130 17.30 -2.17 3.83
C GLU A 130 17.10 -0.85 4.62
N PRO A 131 18.06 0.09 4.65
CA PRO A 131 17.81 1.44 5.16
C PRO A 131 16.67 2.19 4.48
N ALA A 132 16.52 2.04 3.15
CA ALA A 132 15.47 2.72 2.40
C ALA A 132 14.06 2.21 2.75
N VAL A 133 13.91 0.90 2.99
CA VAL A 133 12.65 0.29 3.46
C VAL A 133 12.29 0.80 4.85
N ILE A 134 13.29 0.93 5.74
CA ILE A 134 13.09 1.50 7.09
C ILE A 134 12.63 2.96 7.01
N GLU A 135 13.31 3.80 6.21
CA GLU A 135 12.87 5.20 6.05
C GLU A 135 11.46 5.26 5.45
N PHE A 136 11.17 4.45 4.44
CA PHE A 136 9.86 4.39 3.81
C PHE A 136 8.76 4.08 4.83
N ARG A 137 8.96 3.05 5.65
CA ARG A 137 8.05 2.69 6.74
C ARG A 137 7.86 3.85 7.72
N ASP A 138 8.96 4.44 8.18
CA ASP A 138 8.93 5.48 9.20
C ASP A 138 8.21 6.75 8.69
N ARG A 139 8.37 7.07 7.39
CA ARG A 139 7.65 8.16 6.71
C ARG A 139 6.15 7.87 6.60
N LEU A 140 5.74 6.63 6.31
CA LEU A 140 4.34 6.23 6.30
C LEU A 140 3.71 6.31 7.70
N ILE A 141 4.46 5.90 8.74
CA ILE A 141 4.02 6.02 10.14
C ILE A 141 3.87 7.48 10.53
N GLU A 142 4.85 8.33 10.19
CA GLU A 142 4.77 9.78 10.46
C GLU A 142 3.60 10.42 9.69
N TRP A 143 3.33 9.99 8.45
CA TRP A 143 2.13 10.42 7.72
C TRP A 143 0.83 9.99 8.40
N GLN A 144 0.75 8.77 8.93
CA GLN A 144 -0.40 8.32 9.68
C GLN A 144 -0.65 9.20 10.92
N GLN A 145 0.42 9.61 11.61
CA GLN A 145 0.34 10.45 12.81
C GLN A 145 0.08 11.93 12.49
N ARG A 146 0.74 12.47 11.44
CA ARG A 146 0.70 13.89 11.06
C ARG A 146 0.49 14.07 9.55
N PRO A 147 -0.70 13.75 9.03
CA PRO A 147 -0.94 13.69 7.59
C PRO A 147 -0.76 15.03 6.88
N ALA A 148 -1.12 16.14 7.52
CA ALA A 148 -0.97 17.47 6.94
C ALA A 148 0.49 17.90 6.76
N ARG A 149 1.38 17.49 7.67
CA ARG A 149 2.82 17.79 7.60
C ARG A 149 3.48 16.89 6.56
N SER A 150 3.24 15.58 6.64
CA SER A 150 3.87 14.62 5.73
C SER A 150 3.40 14.78 4.29
N LYS A 151 2.15 15.20 4.05
CA LYS A 151 1.70 15.58 2.70
C LYS A 151 2.63 16.61 2.05
N ARG A 152 3.08 17.63 2.80
CA ARG A 152 3.98 18.67 2.25
C ARG A 152 5.36 18.10 1.95
N LEU A 153 5.86 17.20 2.78
CA LEU A 153 7.14 16.52 2.56
C LEU A 153 7.08 15.63 1.32
N PHE A 154 6.03 14.81 1.19
CA PHE A 154 5.81 13.97 0.02
C PHE A 154 5.66 14.78 -1.26
N GLN A 155 4.93 15.89 -1.20
CA GLN A 155 4.79 16.80 -2.33
C GLN A 155 6.14 17.40 -2.74
N ALA A 156 6.94 17.86 -1.77
CA ALA A 156 8.27 18.39 -2.04
C ALA A 156 9.23 17.33 -2.61
N ASP A 157 9.13 16.09 -2.14
CA ASP A 157 9.90 14.96 -2.70
C ASP A 157 9.51 14.68 -4.15
N LEU A 158 8.20 14.61 -4.44
CA LEU A 158 7.68 14.42 -5.79
C LEU A 158 8.11 15.54 -6.74
N GLU A 159 8.06 16.80 -6.29
CA GLU A 159 8.53 17.95 -7.06
C GLU A 159 10.04 17.90 -7.31
N ARG A 160 10.83 17.50 -6.30
CA ARG A 160 12.27 17.30 -6.45
C ARG A 160 12.58 16.21 -7.47
N TRP A 161 11.87 15.08 -7.44
CA TRP A 161 12.07 13.98 -8.38
C TRP A 161 11.66 14.38 -9.80
N ALA A 162 10.52 15.04 -9.97
CA ALA A 162 10.09 15.57 -11.27
C ALA A 162 11.13 16.53 -11.87
N ALA A 163 11.70 17.42 -11.05
CA ALA A 163 12.78 18.31 -11.48
C ALA A 163 14.06 17.54 -11.86
N ALA A 164 14.45 16.54 -11.05
CA ALA A 164 15.62 15.70 -11.34
C ALA A 164 15.46 14.92 -12.65
N ASP A 165 14.29 14.36 -12.92
CA ASP A 165 14.04 13.60 -14.15
C ASP A 165 14.01 14.51 -15.39
N SER A 166 13.41 15.71 -15.30
CA SER A 166 13.47 16.68 -16.40
C SER A 166 14.90 17.15 -16.73
N THR A 167 15.76 17.24 -15.71
CA THR A 167 17.17 17.59 -15.89
C THR A 167 17.93 16.48 -16.61
N LYS A 168 17.71 15.21 -16.22
CA LYS A 168 18.32 14.04 -16.89
C LYS A 168 17.89 13.95 -18.35
N GLU A 169 16.61 14.18 -18.64
CA GLU A 169 16.09 14.14 -20.01
C GLU A 169 16.73 15.23 -20.88
N SER A 170 16.85 16.45 -20.36
CA SER A 170 17.54 17.54 -21.07
C SER A 170 19.02 17.23 -21.32
N GLU A 171 19.71 16.60 -20.36
CA GLU A 171 21.11 16.20 -20.52
C GLU A 171 21.27 15.09 -21.58
N LEU A 172 20.36 14.12 -21.60
CA LEU A 172 20.34 13.06 -22.62
C LEU A 172 20.08 13.62 -24.01
N ALA A 173 19.16 14.58 -24.15
CA ALA A 173 18.89 15.27 -25.40
C ALA A 173 20.14 16.05 -25.88
N SER A 174 20.80 16.79 -25.00
CA SER A 174 22.05 17.50 -25.32
C SER A 174 23.15 16.54 -25.78
N LYS A 175 23.32 15.40 -25.10
CA LYS A 175 24.29 14.37 -25.52
C LYS A 175 23.95 13.76 -26.87
N GLN A 176 22.66 13.58 -27.15
CA GLN A 176 22.21 13.09 -28.45
C GLN A 176 22.52 14.11 -29.55
N ASP A 177 22.29 15.41 -29.31
CA ASP A 177 22.62 16.47 -30.26
C ASP A 177 24.14 16.59 -30.50
N GLU A 178 24.95 16.50 -29.44
CA GLU A 178 26.42 16.49 -29.54
C GLU A 178 26.92 15.28 -30.33
N TRP A 179 26.34 14.10 -30.08
CA TRP A 179 26.69 12.88 -30.80
C TRP A 179 26.32 12.98 -32.29
N VAL A 180 25.14 13.54 -32.62
CA VAL A 180 24.73 13.81 -34.00
C VAL A 180 25.68 14.83 -34.66
N ALA A 181 26.05 15.88 -33.94
CA ALA A 181 27.00 16.89 -34.43
C ALA A 181 28.40 16.30 -34.70
N GLN A 182 28.88 15.39 -33.84
CA GLN A 182 30.13 14.67 -34.04
C GLN A 182 30.06 13.75 -35.26
N GLN A 183 28.97 13.00 -35.43
CA GLN A 183 28.77 12.15 -36.61
C GLN A 183 28.72 12.97 -37.91
N HIS A 184 28.03 14.12 -37.90
CA HIS A 184 28.01 15.04 -39.03
C HIS A 184 29.42 15.61 -39.29
N HIS A 185 30.14 16.03 -38.25
CA HIS A 185 31.52 16.49 -38.40
C HIS A 185 32.42 15.40 -39.01
N GLU A 186 32.35 14.15 -38.55
CA GLU A 186 33.15 13.04 -39.09
C GLU A 186 32.82 12.70 -40.56
N GLN A 187 31.53 12.75 -40.94
CA GLN A 187 31.10 12.48 -42.32
C GLN A 187 31.52 13.57 -43.30
N PHE A 188 31.52 14.83 -42.88
CA PHE A 188 31.85 15.99 -43.73
C PHE A 188 33.29 16.50 -43.56
N ALA A 189 34.01 16.08 -42.51
CA ALA A 189 35.44 16.37 -42.31
C ALA A 189 36.36 15.32 -42.95
N ARG A 190 35.82 14.21 -43.49
CA ARG A 190 36.58 13.33 -44.38
C ARG A 190 36.90 14.13 -45.65
N PRO A 191 38.17 14.52 -45.88
CA PRO A 191 38.49 15.38 -47.01
C PRO A 191 38.30 14.59 -48.30
N ASP A 192 37.69 15.23 -49.28
CA ASP A 192 37.92 15.00 -50.71
C ASP A 192 39.41 15.28 -51.06
N ALA A 193 40.33 14.50 -50.47
CA ALA A 193 41.74 14.45 -50.86
C ALA A 193 41.99 13.39 -51.94
N ALA A 194 40.94 12.97 -52.65
CA ALA A 194 41.04 12.08 -53.80
C ALA A 194 39.93 12.33 -54.84
N GLN A 195 39.54 13.58 -55.10
CA GLN A 195 38.85 13.90 -56.36
C GLN A 195 39.86 14.19 -57.44
N GLY A 196 40.13 13.12 -58.19
CA GLY A 196 40.93 13.09 -59.38
C GLY A 196 40.46 14.08 -60.43
N ARG A 197 41.47 14.69 -61.04
CA ARG A 197 41.56 15.13 -62.44
C ARG A 197 40.43 14.62 -63.35
N PRO A 198 39.74 15.50 -64.10
CA PRO A 198 38.79 15.08 -65.12
C PRO A 198 39.57 14.59 -66.35
N GLU A 199 39.68 13.27 -66.55
CA GLU A 199 39.99 12.70 -67.86
C GLU A 199 38.72 12.15 -68.52
N GLN A 200 38.16 13.05 -69.31
CA GLN A 200 37.38 12.84 -70.52
C GLN A 200 37.76 11.53 -71.26
N ARG A 201 36.82 10.58 -71.36
CA ARG A 201 36.87 9.53 -72.38
C ARG A 201 35.53 9.44 -73.10
N SER A 202 35.66 9.53 -74.41
CA SER A 202 34.67 9.74 -75.46
C SER A 202 33.57 8.69 -75.56
N ALA A 203 32.47 9.17 -76.14
CA ALA A 203 31.35 8.43 -76.68
C ALA A 203 31.75 7.32 -77.67
N ALA A 204 31.05 6.19 -77.60
CA ALA A 204 30.71 5.36 -78.75
C ALA A 204 29.45 4.51 -78.46
N SER A 205 28.37 4.94 -79.11
CA SER A 205 27.22 4.24 -79.67
C SER A 205 27.13 2.71 -79.56
N ASN A 206 25.97 2.20 -79.12
CA ASN A 206 25.16 1.25 -79.92
C ASN A 206 23.74 1.06 -79.34
N SER A 207 22.77 1.39 -80.20
CA SER A 207 21.53 0.67 -80.55
C SER A 207 20.61 0.08 -79.46
N ALA A 208 19.37 0.56 -79.47
CA ALA A 208 18.16 0.01 -78.83
C ALA A 208 17.72 -1.35 -79.43
N PRO A 209 16.50 -1.86 -79.14
CA PRO A 209 15.90 -2.36 -77.89
C PRO A 209 15.45 -3.84 -78.04
N THR A 210 15.07 -4.58 -76.97
CA THR A 210 14.05 -5.67 -76.97
C THR A 210 13.86 -6.23 -75.56
N ALA A 211 12.60 -6.61 -75.29
CA ALA A 211 12.00 -7.05 -74.04
C ALA A 211 12.47 -8.42 -73.49
N SER A 212 12.04 -8.65 -72.25
CA SER A 212 11.54 -9.92 -71.71
C SER A 212 12.45 -10.72 -70.75
N ALA A 213 11.75 -11.27 -69.73
CA ALA A 213 12.06 -12.43 -68.89
C ALA A 213 13.03 -12.29 -67.70
N ARG A 214 12.41 -12.21 -66.51
CA ARG A 214 12.60 -13.01 -65.26
C ARG A 214 13.98 -13.65 -64.98
N PRO A 215 14.33 -13.73 -63.69
CA PRO A 215 14.67 -15.03 -63.11
C PRO A 215 13.68 -15.41 -62.01
N ASP A 216 13.04 -16.56 -62.20
CA ASP A 216 12.57 -17.38 -61.10
C ASP A 216 13.79 -17.92 -60.35
N TYR A 217 13.78 -17.83 -59.03
CA TYR A 217 14.15 -18.97 -58.18
C TYR A 217 13.22 -19.01 -56.96
N THR A 218 12.30 -19.97 -57.08
CA THR A 218 11.53 -20.75 -56.10
C THR A 218 11.84 -20.61 -54.61
N ASP A 219 10.77 -20.32 -53.84
CA ASP A 219 10.25 -21.01 -52.64
C ASP A 219 9.27 -20.02 -51.95
N VAL A 220 8.00 -20.24 -51.59
CA VAL A 220 7.16 -21.39 -51.19
C VAL A 220 5.68 -20.95 -51.39
N PRO A 221 4.70 -21.78 -51.78
CA PRO A 221 3.33 -21.32 -51.98
C PRO A 221 2.59 -21.00 -50.68
N THR A 222 2.19 -19.73 -50.55
CA THR A 222 1.08 -19.25 -49.72
C THR A 222 -0.23 -19.89 -50.18
N GLN A 223 -0.81 -20.79 -49.39
CA GLN A 223 -2.26 -20.99 -49.42
C GLN A 223 -2.90 -19.85 -48.64
N ALA A 224 -3.61 -18.99 -49.35
CA ALA A 224 -4.59 -18.10 -48.79
C ALA A 224 -5.81 -18.92 -48.37
N THR A 225 -6.05 -19.03 -47.07
CA THR A 225 -7.36 -19.40 -46.52
C THR A 225 -8.09 -18.14 -46.03
N PRO A 226 -9.38 -18.01 -46.35
CA PRO A 226 -10.15 -16.79 -46.14
C PRO A 226 -10.38 -16.48 -44.66
N ILE A 227 -10.38 -15.18 -44.35
CA ILE A 227 -10.83 -14.61 -43.07
C ILE A 227 -12.30 -14.98 -42.89
N MET A 228 -12.59 -15.89 -41.95
CA MET A 228 -13.94 -16.06 -41.43
C MET A 228 -14.20 -15.03 -40.32
N PRO A 229 -15.37 -14.39 -40.27
CA PRO A 229 -15.82 -13.68 -39.08
C PRO A 229 -16.07 -14.69 -37.96
N SER A 230 -15.55 -14.42 -36.77
CA SER A 230 -15.79 -15.19 -35.55
C SER A 230 -17.30 -15.23 -35.27
N SER A 231 -17.93 -16.40 -35.39
CA SER A 231 -19.27 -16.62 -34.86
C SER A 231 -19.26 -16.45 -33.32
N PRO A 232 -20.32 -15.88 -32.74
CA PRO A 232 -20.43 -15.70 -31.30
C PRO A 232 -20.57 -17.05 -30.58
N LEU A 233 -19.87 -17.20 -29.45
CA LEU A 233 -20.04 -18.34 -28.56
C LEU A 233 -21.51 -18.48 -28.13
N ALA A 234 -22.05 -19.69 -28.26
CA ALA A 234 -23.31 -20.08 -27.64
C ALA A 234 -23.19 -20.04 -26.09
N PRO A 235 -24.27 -19.71 -25.37
CA PRO A 235 -24.24 -19.58 -23.91
C PRO A 235 -24.07 -20.96 -23.25
N THR A 236 -22.90 -21.20 -22.65
CA THR A 236 -22.72 -22.29 -21.69
C THR A 236 -23.50 -21.94 -20.42
N HIS A 237 -24.65 -22.60 -20.27
CA HIS A 237 -25.43 -22.59 -19.05
C HIS A 237 -24.74 -23.52 -18.04
N GLU A 238 -23.94 -22.96 -17.14
CA GLU A 238 -23.49 -23.68 -15.93
C GLU A 238 -23.87 -22.85 -14.69
N PRO A 239 -24.58 -23.44 -13.72
CA PRO A 239 -25.16 -22.70 -12.61
C PRO A 239 -24.08 -22.21 -11.63
N ARG A 240 -24.14 -20.91 -11.32
CA ARG A 240 -23.38 -20.28 -10.24
C ARG A 240 -23.63 -21.03 -8.92
N PRO A 241 -22.59 -21.45 -8.17
CA PRO A 241 -22.77 -21.75 -6.76
C PRO A 241 -23.04 -20.45 -6.00
N ILE A 242 -24.18 -20.44 -5.33
CA ILE A 242 -24.70 -19.39 -4.46
C ILE A 242 -23.76 -19.23 -3.26
N VAL A 243 -23.55 -17.98 -2.86
CA VAL A 243 -22.91 -17.57 -1.60
C VAL A 243 -23.60 -18.27 -0.43
N GLN A 244 -22.95 -19.30 0.14
CA GLN A 244 -23.42 -19.96 1.35
C GLN A 244 -22.65 -19.43 2.58
N GLN A 245 -23.18 -18.32 3.09
CA GLN A 245 -23.36 -18.00 4.50
C GLN A 245 -22.71 -18.96 5.51
N VAL A 246 -21.55 -18.57 6.05
CA VAL A 246 -20.91 -19.27 7.17
C VAL A 246 -21.54 -18.77 8.47
N ALA A 247 -22.49 -19.54 8.99
CA ALA A 247 -22.97 -19.40 10.36
C ALA A 247 -22.46 -20.57 11.20
N SER A 248 -21.77 -20.21 12.29
CA SER A 248 -21.58 -20.90 13.57
C SER A 248 -21.83 -22.41 13.65
N GLY A 249 -20.76 -23.16 13.95
CA GLY A 249 -20.83 -24.57 14.33
C GLY A 249 -19.65 -24.99 15.20
N THR A 250 -19.89 -25.04 16.50
CA THR A 250 -19.08 -25.62 17.58
C THR A 250 -18.76 -27.10 17.29
N GLY A 251 -17.51 -27.54 17.46
CA GLY A 251 -17.18 -28.96 17.29
C GLY A 251 -15.71 -29.34 17.44
N THR A 252 -15.32 -29.66 18.67
CA THR A 252 -14.39 -30.76 19.05
C THR A 252 -13.19 -31.06 18.14
N ARG A 253 -12.02 -30.58 18.58
CA ARG A 253 -10.68 -30.93 18.11
C ARG A 253 -10.38 -32.42 18.36
N GLY A 254 -10.24 -33.18 17.27
CA GLY A 254 -9.85 -34.59 17.28
C GLY A 254 -8.42 -34.80 17.78
N MET A 255 -8.30 -35.78 18.66
CA MET A 255 -7.09 -36.23 19.35
C MET A 255 -6.41 -37.32 18.51
N ALA A 256 -5.13 -37.13 18.17
CA ALA A 256 -4.30 -38.17 17.56
C ALA A 256 -3.69 -39.07 18.66
N PRO A 257 -3.68 -40.41 18.52
CA PRO A 257 -3.12 -41.30 19.53
C PRO A 257 -1.60 -41.38 19.42
N ARG A 258 -0.89 -40.99 20.49
CA ARG A 258 0.53 -41.33 20.70
C ARG A 258 0.65 -42.55 21.61
N LYS A 259 1.53 -43.45 21.19
CA LYS A 259 1.89 -44.77 21.73
C LYS A 259 2.43 -44.69 23.18
N PRO A 260 2.14 -45.67 24.07
CA PRO A 260 2.53 -45.61 25.47
C PRO A 260 3.95 -46.17 25.69
N ILE A 261 4.73 -45.50 26.55
CA ILE A 261 5.93 -46.03 27.21
C ILE A 261 5.73 -45.89 28.72
N ALA A 262 6.15 -46.92 29.45
CA ALA A 262 5.78 -47.27 30.80
C ALA A 262 6.48 -46.50 31.93
N ALA A 263 5.72 -46.35 33.02
CA ALA A 263 6.04 -46.53 34.45
C ALA A 263 7.24 -45.82 35.12
N GLY A 264 6.92 -45.01 36.14
CA GLY A 264 7.85 -44.63 37.22
C GLY A 264 7.38 -43.42 38.06
N PRO A 265 7.12 -43.53 39.39
CA PRO A 265 6.27 -42.58 40.15
C PRO A 265 7.01 -41.67 41.14
N ARG A 266 6.41 -40.52 41.52
CA ARG A 266 6.14 -40.08 42.92
C ARG A 266 5.95 -38.56 43.09
N GLY A 267 4.90 -38.22 43.85
CA GLY A 267 4.81 -37.08 44.78
C GLY A 267 4.64 -35.70 44.14
N ALA A 268 3.95 -34.72 44.69
CA ALA A 268 3.06 -34.59 45.84
C ALA A 268 2.48 -33.16 45.77
N ALA A 269 1.29 -32.98 46.34
CA ALA A 269 0.75 -31.73 46.88
C ALA A 269 0.41 -30.54 45.94
N SER A 270 -0.90 -30.33 45.75
CA SER A 270 -1.56 -29.00 45.69
C SER A 270 -1.37 -28.26 47.05
N PRO A 271 -1.77 -26.96 47.28
CA PRO A 271 -2.79 -26.18 46.54
C PRO A 271 -2.65 -24.62 46.51
N LEU A 272 -3.65 -23.99 45.86
CA LEU A 272 -4.26 -22.67 46.11
C LEU A 272 -3.43 -21.37 45.93
N GLY A 273 -3.95 -20.45 45.11
CA GLY A 273 -3.53 -19.05 45.09
C GLY A 273 -4.21 -18.22 43.99
N THR A 274 -5.18 -17.42 44.40
CA THR A 274 -5.84 -16.29 43.72
C THR A 274 -4.91 -15.39 42.89
N LEU A 275 -5.33 -15.01 41.68
CA LEU A 275 -4.85 -13.86 40.89
C LEU A 275 -6.11 -13.26 40.25
N GLU A 276 -6.78 -12.23 40.79
CA GLU A 276 -6.36 -10.86 41.12
C GLU A 276 -5.94 -10.04 39.87
N ASN A 277 -6.73 -9.00 39.63
CA ASN A 277 -6.64 -8.00 38.57
C ASN A 277 -5.28 -7.29 38.59
N THR A 278 -4.47 -7.44 37.54
CA THR A 278 -3.37 -6.51 37.26
C THR A 278 -3.93 -5.25 36.60
N VAL A 279 -4.11 -4.22 37.41
CA VAL A 279 -4.11 -2.82 36.95
C VAL A 279 -2.65 -2.38 36.84
N ASP A 280 -2.29 -1.86 35.69
CA ASP A 280 -0.98 -1.31 35.33
C ASP A 280 -0.85 0.15 35.84
N PRO A 281 0.03 0.48 36.81
CA PRO A 281 0.23 1.85 37.27
C PRO A 281 1.47 2.45 36.58
N GLY A 282 1.33 2.76 35.29
CA GLY A 282 2.25 3.63 34.55
C GLY A 282 1.96 5.14 34.71
N ASP A 283 1.00 5.53 35.55
CA ASP A 283 0.50 6.92 35.63
C ASP A 283 1.04 7.74 36.83
N ASP A 284 1.72 7.13 37.80
CA ASP A 284 2.21 7.85 38.99
C ASP A 284 3.60 8.50 38.82
N ALA A 285 4.29 8.26 37.70
CA ALA A 285 5.65 8.77 37.47
C ALA A 285 5.72 10.20 36.88
N ARG A 286 4.59 10.88 36.67
CA ARG A 286 4.56 12.25 36.10
C ARG A 286 4.29 13.37 37.12
N ALA A 287 4.12 13.06 38.40
CA ALA A 287 3.81 14.05 39.44
C ALA A 287 5.01 14.46 40.33
N SER A 288 6.16 13.78 40.21
CA SER A 288 7.39 14.15 40.93
C SER A 288 8.40 14.66 39.91
N GLY A 289 8.67 15.98 39.92
CA GLY A 289 9.59 16.65 39.00
C GLY A 289 11.06 16.27 39.19
N ASP A 290 11.38 14.99 39.03
CA ASP A 290 12.74 14.48 39.11
C ASP A 290 13.31 14.37 37.69
N VAL A 291 14.24 15.26 37.40
CA VAL A 291 14.95 15.30 36.11
C VAL A 291 16.04 14.22 36.16
N PRO A 292 16.05 13.22 35.26
CA PRO A 292 17.13 12.24 35.24
C PRO A 292 18.46 12.91 34.86
N PRO A 293 19.58 12.54 35.50
CA PRO A 293 20.88 13.15 35.25
C PRO A 293 21.42 12.81 33.83
N PRO A 294 22.27 13.69 33.25
CA PRO A 294 22.83 13.48 31.93
C PRO A 294 23.84 12.33 31.92
N VAL A 295 23.64 11.38 31.00
CA VAL A 295 24.56 10.27 30.74
C VAL A 295 25.76 10.79 29.94
N HIS A 296 26.82 11.20 30.65
CA HIS A 296 28.14 11.37 30.06
C HIS A 296 29.17 10.62 30.91
N ALA A 297 29.83 9.64 30.29
CA ALA A 297 31.29 9.47 30.22
C ALA A 297 31.65 7.97 30.04
N PHE A 298 32.10 7.64 28.82
CA PHE A 298 32.87 6.43 28.55
C PHE A 298 34.20 6.50 29.34
N PRO A 299 34.63 5.43 30.03
CA PRO A 299 35.99 5.35 30.56
C PRO A 299 37.02 5.06 29.45
N PRO A 300 38.27 5.57 29.55
CA PRO A 300 39.31 5.31 28.57
C PRO A 300 39.85 3.88 28.69
N ARG A 301 40.12 3.29 27.51
CA ARG A 301 40.71 1.97 27.30
C ARG A 301 42.16 1.96 27.79
N ALA A 302 42.44 1.13 28.81
CA ALA A 302 43.81 0.85 29.24
C ALA A 302 44.59 0.17 28.11
N GLY A 303 45.77 0.71 27.80
CA GLY A 303 46.73 0.14 26.87
C GLY A 303 47.40 -1.08 27.47
N SER A 304 47.56 -2.13 26.66
CA SER A 304 48.45 -3.24 26.91
C SER A 304 49.85 -2.88 26.41
N THR A 305 50.78 -2.74 27.33
CA THR A 305 52.22 -2.89 27.09
C THR A 305 52.67 -4.25 27.61
N ASP A 306 53.60 -4.84 26.86
CA ASP A 306 54.33 -6.12 27.03
C ASP A 306 53.66 -7.41 26.54
#